data_AF-E6TRG5-F1
#
_entry.id   AF-E6TRG5-F1
#
_cell.length_a   1.000
_cell.length_b   1.000
_cell.length_c   1.000
_cell.angle_alpha   90.00
_cell.angle_beta   90.00
_cell.angle_gamma   90.00
#
_symmetry.space_group_name_H-M   'P 1'
#
loop_
_entity.id
_entity.type
_entity.pdbx_description
1 polymer ?
#
loop_
_entity_poly.entity_id
_entity_poly.type
_entity_poly.pdbx_seq_one_letter_code
_entity_poly.pdbx_strand_id
1 'polypeptide(L)' 'MDPQVRQRINSIIWEANAIAKEIDEISHGINQEFKGVSAGQSRLSLQEVADAYRKLSNEFRRLT' A
#
# COMPACT_ATOMS: atom_id res chain seq x y z
N MET A 1 -19.38 13.76 11.31
CA MET A 1 -17.92 14.03 11.38
C MET A 1 -17.66 15.43 10.84
N ASP A 2 -16.73 16.16 11.43
CA ASP A 2 -16.34 17.49 10.95
C ASP A 2 -15.86 17.44 9.49
N PRO A 3 -16.26 18.38 8.60
CA PRO A 3 -15.88 18.38 7.19
C PRO A 3 -14.36 18.41 6.94
N GLN A 4 -13.60 19.13 7.76
CA GLN A 4 -12.14 19.19 7.64
C GLN A 4 -11.52 17.84 8.04
N VAL A 5 -12.07 17.20 9.07
CA VAL A 5 -11.66 15.85 9.47
C VAL A 5 -11.95 14.83 8.36
N ARG A 6 -13.12 14.92 7.71
CA ARG A 6 -13.48 14.09 6.55
C ARG A 6 -12.50 14.25 5.39
N GLN A 7 -12.15 15.50 5.06
CA GLN A 7 -11.22 15.80 3.98
C GLN A 7 -9.82 15.24 4.27
N ARG A 8 -9.33 15.36 5.51
CA ARG A 8 -8.04 14.78 5.92
C ARG A 8 -8.05 13.25 5.82
N ILE A 9 -9.11 12.59 6.28
CA ILE A 9 -9.24 11.13 6.16
C ILE A 9 -9.22 10.70 4.69
N ASN A 10 -9.92 11.41 3.80
CA ASN A 10 -9.90 11.12 2.37
C ASN A 10 -8.50 11.31 1.76
N SER A 11 -7.71 12.31 2.19
CA SER A 11 -6.32 12.47 1.76
C SER A 11 -5.46 11.28 2.17
N ILE A 12 -5.58 10.85 3.44
CA ILE A 12 -4.84 9.70 3.97
C ILE A 12 -5.19 8.42 3.21
N ILE A 13 -6.47 8.20 2.90
CA ILE A 13 -6.91 7.06 2.08
C ILE A 13 -6.26 7.11 0.69
N TRP A 14 -6.23 8.28 0.06
CA TRP A 14 -5.62 8.45 -1.27
C TRP A 14 -4.12 8.16 -1.23
N GLU A 15 -3.39 8.73 -0.27
CA GLU A 15 -1.95 8.53 -0.08
C GLU A 15 -1.62 7.05 0.21
N ALA A 16 -2.39 6.40 1.09
CA ALA A 16 -2.17 4.99 1.42
C ALA A 16 -2.36 4.07 0.20
N ASN A 17 -3.35 4.36 -0.64
CA ASN A 17 -3.56 3.60 -1.88
C ASN A 17 -2.44 3.87 -2.91
N ALA A 18 -1.92 5.10 -2.98
CA ALA A 18 -0.79 5.44 -3.85
C ALA A 18 0.47 4.68 -3.43
N ILE A 19 0.80 4.68 -2.14
CA ILE A 19 1.95 3.94 -1.60
C ILE A 19 1.82 2.44 -1.87
N ALA A 20 0.63 1.86 -1.64
CA ALA A 20 0.41 0.44 -1.93
C ALA A 20 0.65 0.09 -3.41
N LYS A 21 0.28 0.99 -4.33
CA LYS A 21 0.51 0.82 -5.77
C LYS A 21 1.99 0.89 -6.14
N GLU A 22 2.72 1.86 -5.58
CA GLU A 22 4.17 1.98 -5.80
C GLU A 22 4.92 0.75 -5.30
N ILE A 23 4.53 0.21 -4.14
CA ILE A 23 5.13 -1.00 -3.59
C ILE A 23 4.88 -2.22 -4.49
N ASP A 24 3.68 -2.36 -5.06
CA ASP A 24 3.37 -3.43 -6.01
C ASP A 24 4.20 -3.32 -7.29
N GLU A 25 4.43 -2.10 -7.80
CA GLU A 25 5.25 -1.81 -8.97
C GLU A 25 6.73 -2.17 -8.69
N ILE A 26 7.26 -1.78 -7.54
CA ILE A 26 8.63 -2.14 -7.10
C ILE A 26 8.76 -3.66 -6.95
N SER A 27 7.77 -4.31 -6.33
CA SER A 27 7.74 -5.76 -6.14
C SER A 27 7.75 -6.51 -7.47
N HIS A 28 7.00 -6.01 -8.47
CA HIS A 28 7.06 -6.53 -9.84
C HIS A 28 8.41 -6.30 -10.51
N GLY A 29 8.99 -5.11 -10.39
CA GLY A 29 10.31 -4.79 -10.95
C GLY A 29 11.41 -5.68 -10.39
N ILE A 30 11.45 -5.86 -9.07
CA ILE A 30 12.40 -6.77 -8.40
C ILE A 30 12.24 -8.20 -8.90
N ASN A 31 11.02 -8.68 -9.09
CA ASN A 31 10.78 -10.03 -9.59
C ASN A 31 11.21 -10.21 -11.07
N GLN A 32 11.22 -9.13 -11.86
CA GLN A 32 11.73 -9.15 -13.23
C GLN A 32 13.26 -9.12 -13.29
N GLU A 33 13.89 -8.29 -12.46
CA GLU A 33 15.34 -8.08 -12.44
C GLU A 33 16.11 -9.17 -11.68
N PHE A 34 15.57 -9.63 -10.55
CA PHE A 34 16.19 -10.65 -9.72
C PHE A 34 15.49 -12.00 -9.95
N LYS A 35 16.10 -12.87 -10.75
CA LYS A 35 15.65 -14.27 -10.91
C LYS A 35 16.34 -15.14 -9.86
N GLY A 36 15.71 -15.35 -8.71
CA GLY A 36 16.26 -16.20 -7.64
C GLY A 36 15.45 -16.24 -6.35
N VAL A 37 15.87 -17.07 -5.39
CA VAL A 37 15.20 -17.30 -4.10
C VAL A 37 15.07 -16.02 -3.26
N SER A 38 16.08 -15.14 -3.32
CA SER A 38 16.06 -13.84 -2.64
C SER A 38 15.01 -12.89 -3.18
N ALA A 39 14.72 -12.94 -4.49
CA ALA A 39 13.67 -12.13 -5.10
C ALA A 39 12.27 -12.54 -4.64
N GLY A 40 12.06 -13.83 -4.38
CA GLY A 40 10.82 -14.35 -3.81
C GLY A 40 10.56 -13.82 -2.40
N GLN A 41 11.59 -13.74 -1.56
CA GLN A 41 11.49 -13.19 -0.20
C GLN A 41 11.20 -11.69 -0.21
N SER A 42 11.96 -10.91 -1.00
CA SER A 42 11.73 -9.47 -1.15
C SER A 42 10.33 -9.16 -1.68
N ARG A 43 9.83 -9.96 -2.63
CA ARG A 43 8.47 -9.83 -3.16
C ARG A 43 7.41 -10.07 -2.08
N LEU A 44 7.55 -11.12 -1.27
CA LEU A 44 6.61 -11.43 -0.19
C LEU A 44 6.58 -10.29 0.83
N SER A 45 7.75 -9.81 1.27
CA SER A 45 7.81 -8.70 2.22
C SER A 45 7.21 -7.40 1.67
N LEU A 46 7.44 -7.08 0.39
CA LEU A 46 6.82 -5.90 -0.24
C LEU A 46 5.31 -6.06 -0.36
N GLN A 47 4.83 -7.25 -0.72
CA GLN A 47 3.40 -7.52 -0.80
C GLN A 47 2.71 -7.39 0.57
N GLU A 48 3.34 -7.85 1.64
CA GLU A 48 2.84 -7.66 3.01
C GLU A 48 2.72 -6.17 3.39
N VAL A 49 3.68 -5.34 2.98
CA VAL A 49 3.63 -3.89 3.22
C VAL A 49 2.51 -3.24 2.40
N ALA A 50 2.36 -3.58 1.12
CA ALA A 50 1.27 -3.08 0.28
C ALA A 50 -0.11 -3.43 0.90
N ASP A 51 -0.26 -4.64 1.41
CA ASP A 51 -1.48 -5.09 2.06
C ASP A 51 -1.75 -4.38 3.40
N ALA A 52 -0.71 -4.00 4.14
CA ALA A 52 -0.84 -3.18 5.34
C ALA A 52 -1.39 -1.77 5.00
N TYR A 53 -0.88 -1.13 3.95
CA TYR A 53 -1.40 0.17 3.49
C TYR A 53 -2.85 0.08 2.98
N ARG A 54 -3.21 -1.01 2.29
CA ARG A 54 -4.60 -1.29 1.90
C ARG A 54 -5.52 -1.48 3.10
N LYS A 55 -5.07 -2.20 4.13
CA LYS A 55 -5.84 -2.37 5.38
C LYS A 55 -6.08 -1.03 6.07
N LEU A 56 -5.03 -0.22 6.19
CA LEU A 56 -5.11 1.13 6.76
C LEU A 56 -6.13 1.98 5.99
N SER A 57 -6.06 2.01 4.66
CA SER A 57 -7.02 2.68 3.78
C SER A 57 -8.46 2.22 4.02
N ASN A 58 -8.68 0.91 4.15
CA ASN A 58 -10.00 0.33 4.45
C ASN A 58 -10.52 0.67 5.85
N GLU A 59 -9.64 0.73 6.85
CA GLU A 59 -10.01 1.15 8.21
C GLU A 59 -10.42 2.62 8.24
N PHE A 60 -9.65 3.50 7.61
CA PHE A 60 -10.01 4.91 7.47
C PHE A 60 -11.33 5.11 6.71
N ARG A 61 -11.61 4.27 5.70
CA ARG A 61 -12.87 4.29 4.97
C ARG A 61 -14.08 3.88 5.82
N ARG A 62 -13.88 3.10 6.89
CA ARG A 62 -14.95 2.75 7.84
C ARG A 62 -15.27 3.87 8.85
N LEU A 63 -14.36 4.83 8.99
CA LEU A 63 -14.52 6.01 9.87
C LEU A 63 -15.23 7.18 9.18
N THR A 64 -15.46 7.08 7.86
CA THR A 64 -16.04 8.13 7.01
C THR A 64 -17.50 7.85 6.67
#